data_AF-A0A8G2A386-F1
#
_entry.id   AF-A0A8G2A386-F1
#
_cell.length_a   1.000
_cell.length_b   1.000
_cell.length_c   1.000
_cell.angle_alpha   90.00
_cell.angle_beta   90.00
_cell.angle_gamma   90.00
#
_symmetry.space_group_name_H-M   'P 1'
#
loop_
_entity.id
_entity.type
_entity.pdbx_description
1 polymer ?
#
loop_
_entity_poly.entity_id
_entity_poly.type
_entity_poly.pdbx_seq_one_letter_code
_entity_poly.pdbx_strand_id
1 'polypeptide(L)'
;MLRRRLLTASGDSSLKRDSASEFSQNEAGQSITESFTNRPPDSISADAPFIQAAQDTESRADSIVGDTGQACKAQVVNRSEFTNHTCERDLQVENFCTREATLKHNATTQKVSRTYQQAVPMNFTRNSTRWSGTLTIPSTGRLLSVSVDGEPLPVPWIYECDNEGKVRDSCKLAVSENISLFDKTFPVDVMTWPNTVTTCSGGQNTHCTSHYYDGTGKIHQSFSMDRNVVAGQSFPVTKTSKTQPSVNVKSIQVTVILVMEETETVFAPEVVWVESCPFSKDEGTKTGEECISPGGTKNLNLGGKAYSFTEACWKYKDTWLTQPADHGSCESLMNNTACTLSSRQCAFTGEDGTCLHEYATYSCETRTSGKQMICGGDVFCLDGECDKAVSGTNNGFGQAVSELAALAAAGKDVAALNGVDVRAFTGKAKFCKKFAAGFSNCCKDSGWGQDVGLARCSSEEKALAKAKTNKLTVSIGEFCSKKVLGICLEKKRSYCQFDSKLAQIVQEQGRNGQLHIGFGGASSPDCRGITVAELQGINFNQLDFTNFMEDLINNQKIPDNSELTDKTKQRIKELLTQSSAK
;
A
#
# COMPACT_ATOMS: atom_id res chain seq x y z
N MET A 1 33.47 38.46 10.93
CA MET A 1 32.33 39.25 10.39
C MET A 1 32.42 39.27 8.87
N LEU A 2 31.73 38.36 8.19
CA LEU A 2 31.62 38.33 6.73
C LEU A 2 30.14 38.52 6.39
N ARG A 3 29.80 39.66 5.79
CA ARG A 3 28.44 40.00 5.38
C ARG A 3 28.06 39.16 4.15
N ARG A 4 27.16 38.20 4.35
CA ARG A 4 26.34 37.58 3.29
C ARG A 4 25.55 38.66 2.55
N ARG A 5 25.70 38.77 1.24
CA ARG A 5 24.63 39.28 0.37
C ARG A 5 23.77 38.09 -0.05
N LEU A 6 22.54 38.05 0.46
CA LEU A 6 21.45 37.29 -0.15
C LEU A 6 21.14 37.92 -1.51
N LEU A 7 21.12 37.10 -2.57
CA LEU A 7 20.42 37.42 -3.80
C LEU A 7 19.02 36.79 -3.69
N THR A 8 18.03 37.66 -3.62
CA THR A 8 16.61 37.35 -3.69
C THR A 8 16.25 36.91 -5.10
N ALA A 9 15.55 35.78 -5.21
CA ALA A 9 14.96 35.31 -6.44
C ALA A 9 13.85 36.27 -6.90
N SER A 10 14.06 36.95 -8.01
CA SER A 10 13.03 37.69 -8.72
C SER A 10 13.19 37.45 -10.22
N GLY A 11 12.27 36.66 -10.79
CA GLY A 11 11.98 36.61 -12.23
C GLY A 11 12.93 35.78 -13.10
N ASP A 12 12.32 34.92 -13.93
CA ASP A 12 12.91 34.10 -15.01
C ASP A 12 13.85 34.85 -15.98
N SER A 13 13.87 36.18 -15.96
CA SER A 13 14.68 37.01 -16.84
C SER A 13 16.13 37.21 -16.37
N SER A 14 16.47 36.82 -15.13
CA SER A 14 17.85 36.84 -14.62
C SER A 14 18.61 35.56 -14.96
N LEU A 15 18.01 34.40 -14.71
CA LEU A 15 18.56 33.08 -15.08
C LEU A 15 18.76 32.91 -16.60
N LYS A 16 17.86 33.47 -17.42
CA LYS A 16 18.03 33.47 -18.89
C LYS A 16 19.19 34.35 -19.39
N ARG A 17 19.56 35.39 -18.64
CA ARG A 17 20.72 36.25 -18.97
C ARG A 17 22.03 35.61 -18.57
N ASP A 18 22.06 34.90 -17.44
CA ASP A 18 23.26 34.19 -16.99
C ASP A 18 23.59 33.00 -17.91
N SER A 19 22.58 32.29 -18.45
CA SER A 19 22.79 31.22 -19.44
C SER A 19 23.21 31.72 -20.83
N ALA A 20 22.72 32.89 -21.27
CA ALA A 20 23.12 33.52 -22.54
C ALA A 20 24.54 34.11 -22.48
N SER A 21 24.95 34.59 -21.30
CA SER A 21 26.32 35.00 -21.00
C SER A 21 27.29 33.82 -20.98
N GLU A 22 26.87 32.68 -20.41
CA GLU A 22 27.67 31.44 -20.42
C GLU A 22 27.86 30.89 -21.84
N PHE A 23 26.89 31.00 -22.76
CA PHE A 23 27.05 30.48 -24.13
C PHE A 23 27.94 31.36 -25.04
N SER A 24 27.95 32.69 -24.85
CA SER A 24 28.87 33.57 -25.60
C SER A 24 30.31 33.53 -25.05
N GLN A 25 30.48 33.08 -23.81
CA GLN A 25 31.78 33.01 -23.13
C GLN A 25 32.35 31.58 -23.02
N ASN A 26 31.55 30.53 -23.22
CA ASN A 26 32.01 29.14 -23.24
C ASN A 26 32.69 28.82 -24.59
N GLU A 27 33.82 28.14 -24.48
CA GLU A 27 34.74 27.76 -25.56
C GLU A 27 34.05 27.06 -26.74
N ALA A 28 32.93 26.35 -26.54
CA ALA A 28 32.17 25.74 -27.64
C ALA A 28 31.49 26.77 -28.56
N GLY A 29 30.93 27.84 -27.98
CA GLY A 29 30.35 28.95 -28.75
C GLY A 29 31.41 29.75 -29.51
N GLN A 30 32.60 29.89 -28.91
CA GLN A 30 33.76 30.53 -29.54
C GLN A 30 34.38 29.64 -30.64
N SER A 31 34.47 28.33 -30.44
CA SER A 31 35.04 27.38 -31.40
C SER A 31 34.19 27.21 -32.66
N ILE A 32 32.86 27.19 -32.53
CA ILE A 32 31.94 27.21 -33.69
C ILE A 32 32.11 28.53 -34.46
N THR A 33 32.25 29.65 -33.75
CA THR A 33 32.46 30.97 -34.36
C THR A 33 33.84 31.06 -35.04
N GLU A 34 34.90 30.57 -34.43
CA GLU A 34 36.27 30.54 -34.99
C GLU A 34 36.39 29.60 -36.19
N SER A 35 35.73 28.45 -36.18
CA SER A 35 35.70 27.52 -37.32
C SER A 35 35.00 28.13 -38.54
N PHE A 36 33.99 28.99 -38.34
CA PHE A 36 33.35 29.76 -39.41
C PHE A 36 34.18 30.97 -39.85
N THR A 37 34.99 31.54 -38.96
CA THR A 37 35.74 32.79 -39.21
C THR A 37 37.12 32.55 -39.84
N ASN A 38 37.80 31.44 -39.52
CA ASN A 38 39.20 31.19 -39.89
C ASN A 38 39.42 30.11 -40.97
N ARG A 39 38.36 29.59 -41.60
CA ARG A 39 38.50 28.66 -42.73
C ARG A 39 39.05 29.42 -43.97
N PRO A 40 40.20 29.02 -44.56
CA PRO A 40 40.72 29.69 -45.76
C PRO A 40 39.73 29.56 -46.93
N PRO A 41 39.68 30.55 -47.85
CA PRO A 41 38.76 30.51 -48.98
C PRO A 41 39.15 29.39 -49.94
N ASP A 42 38.26 28.42 -50.12
CA ASP A 42 38.39 27.43 -51.19
C ASP A 42 38.33 28.17 -52.54
N SER A 43 39.33 27.98 -53.41
CA SER A 43 39.29 28.51 -54.77
C SER A 43 38.12 27.87 -55.50
N ILE A 44 37.13 28.68 -55.85
CA ILE A 44 35.92 28.22 -56.50
C ILE A 44 36.29 27.65 -57.88
N SER A 45 36.19 26.34 -58.04
CA SER A 45 36.27 25.69 -59.34
C SER A 45 35.11 26.18 -60.21
N ALA A 46 35.38 26.49 -61.48
CA ALA A 46 34.35 26.85 -62.45
C ALA A 46 33.32 25.73 -62.66
N ASP A 47 33.66 24.50 -62.28
CA ASP A 47 32.83 23.30 -62.41
C ASP A 47 32.03 23.00 -61.12
N ALA A 48 32.12 23.88 -60.12
CA ALA A 48 31.43 23.68 -58.85
C ALA A 48 29.90 23.77 -59.06
N PRO A 49 29.09 22.88 -58.45
CA PRO A 49 27.64 22.80 -58.70
C PRO A 49 26.89 24.11 -58.49
N PHE A 50 27.38 24.99 -57.60
CA PHE A 50 26.79 26.30 -57.32
C PHE A 50 27.15 27.38 -58.37
N ILE A 51 28.27 27.24 -59.08
CA ILE A 51 28.63 28.11 -60.22
C ILE A 51 27.85 27.68 -61.45
N GLN A 52 27.71 26.37 -61.68
CA GLN A 52 26.83 25.84 -62.75
C GLN A 52 25.38 26.25 -62.52
N ALA A 53 24.88 26.19 -61.28
CA ALA A 53 23.55 26.68 -60.92
C ALA A 53 23.39 28.20 -61.14
N ALA A 54 24.44 28.99 -60.91
CA ALA A 54 24.43 30.43 -61.20
C ALA A 54 24.44 30.72 -62.70
N GLN A 55 25.23 30.00 -63.50
CA GLN A 55 25.27 30.10 -64.98
C GLN A 55 23.98 29.59 -65.63
N ASP A 56 23.36 28.53 -65.08
CA ASP A 56 22.04 28.05 -65.48
C ASP A 56 20.95 29.07 -65.11
N THR A 57 21.12 29.82 -64.01
CA THR A 57 20.18 30.88 -63.61
C THR A 57 20.36 32.15 -64.45
N GLU A 58 21.59 32.48 -64.84
CA GLU A 58 21.92 33.57 -65.77
C GLU A 58 21.42 33.27 -67.20
N SER A 59 21.62 32.04 -67.71
CA SER A 59 21.13 31.62 -69.03
C SER A 59 19.61 31.46 -69.11
N ARG A 60 18.94 31.30 -67.97
CA ARG A 60 17.47 31.34 -67.83
C ARG A 60 16.94 32.71 -67.40
N ALA A 61 17.79 33.72 -67.26
CA ALA A 61 17.36 35.03 -66.79
C ALA A 61 16.27 35.64 -67.68
N ASP A 62 16.36 35.49 -69.01
CA ASP A 62 15.35 35.99 -69.97
C ASP A 62 13.97 35.34 -69.80
N SER A 63 13.90 34.08 -69.33
CA SER A 63 12.61 33.44 -68.97
C SER A 63 12.11 33.87 -67.59
N ILE A 64 12.99 34.34 -66.70
CA ILE A 64 12.68 34.82 -65.35
C ILE A 64 12.16 36.27 -65.38
N VAL A 65 12.64 37.13 -66.30
CA VAL A 65 12.16 38.53 -66.45
C VAL A 65 10.87 38.65 -67.28
N GLY A 66 10.40 37.55 -67.88
CA GLY A 66 9.07 37.47 -68.48
C GLY A 66 8.93 37.97 -69.93
N ASP A 67 10.00 37.97 -70.73
CA ASP A 67 9.95 38.41 -72.14
C ASP A 67 9.92 37.25 -73.17
N THR A 68 9.24 36.15 -72.84
CA THR A 68 9.11 34.98 -73.74
C THR A 68 7.67 34.57 -74.06
N GLY A 69 6.66 35.37 -73.68
CA GLY A 69 5.27 35.11 -74.06
C GLY A 69 4.65 33.84 -73.46
N GLN A 70 5.31 33.17 -72.51
CA GLN A 70 4.77 32.03 -71.79
C GLN A 70 4.08 32.47 -70.49
N ALA A 71 2.82 32.08 -70.33
CA ALA A 71 2.01 32.41 -69.16
C ALA A 71 2.45 31.58 -67.94
N CYS A 72 3.17 32.21 -67.01
CA CYS A 72 3.42 31.61 -65.70
C CYS A 72 2.11 31.45 -64.90
N LYS A 73 1.92 30.30 -64.24
CA LYS A 73 0.76 30.06 -63.36
C LYS A 73 1.21 29.91 -61.91
N ALA A 74 0.58 30.70 -61.04
CA ALA A 74 0.72 30.55 -59.59
C ALA A 74 -0.08 29.32 -59.13
N GLN A 75 0.58 28.42 -58.40
CA GLN A 75 -0.05 27.26 -57.78
C GLN A 75 0.34 27.18 -56.30
N VAL A 76 -0.64 26.87 -55.45
CA VAL A 76 -0.38 26.54 -54.05
C VAL A 76 -0.12 25.05 -53.98
N VAL A 77 1.03 24.66 -53.42
CA VAL A 77 1.35 23.26 -53.14
C VAL A 77 1.15 23.01 -51.66
N ASN A 78 0.33 22.02 -51.35
CA ASN A 78 0.16 21.54 -49.98
C ASN A 78 0.87 20.20 -49.87
N ARG A 79 1.76 20.07 -48.90
CA ARG A 79 2.40 18.81 -48.57
C ARG A 79 2.17 18.48 -47.10
N SER A 80 1.78 17.24 -46.85
CA SER A 80 1.74 16.64 -45.53
C SER A 80 2.98 15.77 -45.36
N GLU A 81 3.71 15.98 -44.27
CA GLU A 81 4.80 15.13 -43.82
C GLU A 81 4.40 14.49 -42.49
N PHE A 82 4.71 13.21 -42.31
CA PHE A 82 4.45 12.51 -41.06
C PHE A 82 5.78 12.21 -40.37
N THR A 83 5.95 12.75 -39.17
CA THR A 83 7.11 12.47 -38.31
C THR A 83 6.67 11.61 -37.14
N ASN A 84 7.51 10.65 -36.74
CA ASN A 84 7.24 9.80 -35.59
C ASN A 84 8.03 10.31 -34.38
N HIS A 85 7.32 10.53 -33.29
CA HIS A 85 7.92 10.95 -32.02
C HIS A 85 7.60 9.92 -30.95
N THR A 86 8.63 9.45 -30.26
CA THR A 86 8.49 8.53 -29.13
C THR A 86 8.57 9.29 -27.82
N CYS A 87 7.68 8.97 -26.89
CA CYS A 87 7.63 9.57 -25.58
C CYS A 87 7.37 8.51 -24.49
N GLU A 88 7.71 8.85 -23.26
CA GLU A 88 7.56 8.02 -22.07
C GLU A 88 6.36 8.48 -21.21
N ARG A 89 5.55 7.52 -20.71
CA ARG A 89 4.42 7.78 -19.80
C ARG A 89 4.14 6.64 -18.81
N ASP A 90 3.57 6.94 -17.65
CA ASP A 90 3.13 5.94 -16.66
C ASP A 90 1.67 5.55 -16.89
N LEU A 91 1.39 4.25 -16.80
CA LEU A 91 0.03 3.71 -16.90
C LEU A 91 -0.68 3.72 -15.54
N GLN A 92 -2.01 3.73 -15.57
CA GLN A 92 -2.79 3.52 -14.35
C GLN A 92 -2.72 2.05 -13.94
N VAL A 93 -2.45 1.79 -12.65
CA VAL A 93 -2.37 0.43 -12.09
C VAL A 93 -3.33 0.29 -10.91
N GLU A 94 -4.24 -0.65 -11.06
CA GLU A 94 -5.20 -1.04 -10.02
C GLU A 94 -4.85 -2.41 -9.46
N ASN A 95 -4.94 -2.54 -8.15
CA ASN A 95 -4.76 -3.79 -7.43
C ASN A 95 -5.99 -4.10 -6.60
N PHE A 96 -6.18 -5.38 -6.26
CA PHE A 96 -7.33 -5.84 -5.51
C PHE A 96 -6.92 -6.44 -4.18
N CYS A 97 -7.64 -6.07 -3.14
CA CYS A 97 -7.55 -6.72 -1.85
C CYS A 97 -8.86 -7.44 -1.54
N THR A 98 -8.79 -8.60 -0.89
CA THR A 98 -9.99 -9.29 -0.42
C THR A 98 -10.06 -9.22 1.10
N ARG A 99 -11.24 -8.96 1.64
CA ARG A 99 -11.51 -9.05 3.07
C ARG A 99 -12.71 -9.94 3.30
N GLU A 100 -12.55 -10.94 4.16
CA GLU A 100 -13.54 -11.97 4.41
C GLU A 100 -13.91 -11.99 5.90
N ALA A 101 -15.22 -11.90 6.17
CA ALA A 101 -15.76 -12.00 7.50
C ALA A 101 -15.86 -13.48 7.91
N THR A 102 -15.15 -13.81 8.98
CA THR A 102 -15.14 -15.14 9.59
C THR A 102 -15.69 -15.08 11.01
N LEU A 103 -16.36 -16.15 11.44
CA LEU A 103 -16.87 -16.25 12.81
C LEU A 103 -15.80 -16.86 13.71
N LYS A 104 -15.37 -16.12 14.73
CA LYS A 104 -14.40 -16.60 15.70
C LYS A 104 -15.11 -17.06 16.97
N HIS A 105 -14.80 -18.29 17.39
CA HIS A 105 -15.26 -18.84 18.66
C HIS A 105 -14.39 -18.31 19.79
N ASN A 106 -14.86 -17.30 20.52
CA ASN A 106 -14.24 -16.91 21.78
C ASN A 106 -14.99 -17.61 22.92
N ALA A 107 -14.32 -18.56 23.56
CA ALA A 107 -14.85 -19.29 24.71
C ALA A 107 -13.95 -19.02 25.92
N THR A 108 -14.57 -18.64 27.03
CA THR A 108 -13.87 -18.38 28.29
C THR A 108 -14.53 -19.22 29.38
N THR A 109 -13.74 -19.86 30.22
CA THR A 109 -14.26 -20.55 31.41
C THR A 109 -14.41 -19.57 32.55
N GLN A 110 -15.55 -19.63 33.22
CA GLN A 110 -15.81 -18.87 34.44
C GLN A 110 -16.23 -19.80 35.57
N LYS A 111 -15.93 -19.40 36.79
CA LYS A 111 -16.38 -20.09 38.00
C LYS A 111 -17.72 -19.52 38.44
N VAL A 112 -18.71 -20.37 38.64
CA VAL A 112 -20.07 -19.98 39.05
C VAL A 112 -20.42 -20.72 40.34
N SER A 113 -20.96 -19.99 41.32
CA SER A 113 -21.48 -20.59 42.54
C SER A 113 -22.94 -21.01 42.34
N ARG A 114 -23.28 -22.27 42.62
CA ARG A 114 -24.64 -22.83 42.54
C ARG A 114 -25.04 -23.45 43.87
N THR A 115 -26.30 -23.28 44.24
CA THR A 115 -26.87 -23.84 45.47
C THR A 115 -27.86 -24.96 45.13
N TYR A 116 -27.67 -26.11 45.75
CA TYR A 116 -28.52 -27.29 45.59
C TYR A 116 -29.16 -27.66 46.93
N GLN A 117 -30.46 -27.96 46.91
CA GLN A 117 -31.18 -28.41 48.09
C GLN A 117 -31.66 -29.85 47.86
N GLN A 118 -31.25 -30.77 48.73
CA GLN A 118 -31.60 -32.18 48.63
C GLN A 118 -32.32 -32.64 49.92
N ALA A 119 -33.48 -33.25 49.74
CA ALA A 119 -34.16 -34.00 50.79
C ALA A 119 -33.50 -35.37 50.93
N VAL A 120 -32.85 -35.64 52.05
CA VAL A 120 -32.19 -36.91 52.35
C VAL A 120 -33.10 -37.74 53.28
N PRO A 121 -33.75 -38.80 52.78
CA PRO A 121 -34.49 -39.71 53.63
C PRO A 121 -33.52 -40.54 54.48
N MET A 122 -33.85 -40.67 55.75
CA MET A 122 -33.01 -41.28 56.78
C MET A 122 -33.78 -42.45 57.40
N ASN A 123 -33.31 -43.66 57.13
CA ASN A 123 -33.94 -44.89 57.58
C ASN A 123 -33.32 -45.37 58.89
N PHE A 124 -34.18 -45.76 59.85
CA PHE A 124 -33.73 -46.32 61.12
C PHE A 124 -33.27 -47.77 60.94
N THR A 125 -32.14 -48.12 61.55
CA THR A 125 -31.68 -49.51 61.59
C THR A 125 -32.22 -50.21 62.83
N ARG A 126 -32.94 -51.34 62.67
CA ARG A 126 -33.51 -52.10 63.79
C ARG A 126 -32.40 -52.55 64.76
N ASN A 127 -32.68 -52.48 66.07
CA ASN A 127 -31.74 -52.80 67.15
C ASN A 127 -30.45 -51.95 67.13
N SER A 128 -30.52 -50.74 66.57
CA SER A 128 -29.45 -49.75 66.52
C SER A 128 -29.89 -48.45 67.17
N THR A 129 -28.95 -47.52 67.35
CA THR A 129 -29.24 -46.13 67.73
C THR A 129 -29.10 -45.17 66.55
N ARG A 130 -29.10 -45.69 65.31
CA ARG A 130 -28.70 -44.95 64.12
C ARG A 130 -29.80 -44.88 63.06
N TRP A 131 -29.96 -43.69 62.49
CA TRP A 131 -30.65 -43.45 61.22
C TRP A 131 -29.60 -43.16 60.16
N SER A 132 -29.73 -43.77 58.99
CA SER A 132 -28.79 -43.61 57.90
C SER A 132 -29.51 -43.18 56.63
N GLY A 133 -28.95 -42.21 55.93
CA GLY A 133 -29.35 -41.75 54.62
C GLY A 133 -28.12 -41.50 53.76
N THR A 134 -28.35 -41.27 52.47
CA THR A 134 -27.28 -41.04 51.50
C THR A 134 -27.53 -39.72 50.79
N LEU A 135 -26.57 -38.81 50.92
CA LEU A 135 -26.49 -37.58 50.14
C LEU A 135 -25.79 -37.90 48.81
N THR A 136 -26.31 -37.42 47.69
CA THR A 136 -25.68 -37.59 46.37
C THR A 136 -25.36 -36.23 45.76
N ILE A 137 -24.11 -36.05 45.35
CA ILE A 137 -23.61 -34.82 44.75
C ILE A 137 -24.27 -34.58 43.39
N PRO A 138 -24.91 -33.41 43.18
CA PRO A 138 -25.70 -33.13 41.98
C PRO A 138 -24.87 -32.77 40.74
N SER A 139 -23.68 -32.19 40.91
CA SER A 139 -22.82 -31.70 39.83
C SER A 139 -21.34 -31.90 40.15
N THR A 140 -20.47 -31.89 39.14
CA THR A 140 -19.02 -31.97 39.33
C THR A 140 -18.47 -30.57 39.59
N GLY A 141 -17.70 -30.40 40.67
CA GLY A 141 -17.15 -29.10 41.03
C GLY A 141 -16.46 -29.09 42.38
N ARG A 142 -16.28 -27.90 42.94
CA ARG A 142 -15.69 -27.68 44.26
C ARG A 142 -16.79 -27.33 45.25
N LEU A 143 -17.05 -28.22 46.21
CA LEU A 143 -18.00 -27.98 47.29
C LEU A 143 -17.42 -26.93 48.24
N LEU A 144 -18.12 -25.82 48.44
CA LEU A 144 -17.71 -24.65 49.24
C LEU A 144 -18.33 -24.64 50.64
N SER A 145 -19.59 -25.05 50.76
CA SER A 145 -20.27 -25.16 52.04
C SER A 145 -21.42 -26.16 51.99
N VAL A 146 -21.76 -26.65 53.18
CA VAL A 146 -22.82 -27.61 53.41
C VAL A 146 -23.64 -27.12 54.60
N SER A 147 -24.95 -27.13 54.46
CA SER A 147 -25.89 -26.92 55.55
C SER A 147 -26.79 -28.14 55.72
N VAL A 148 -27.17 -28.44 56.95
CA VAL A 148 -28.12 -29.50 57.28
C VAL A 148 -29.22 -28.94 58.18
N ASP A 149 -30.45 -29.17 57.74
CA ASP A 149 -31.69 -28.73 58.36
C ASP A 149 -32.57 -29.94 58.60
N GLY A 150 -33.20 -30.02 59.78
CA GLY A 150 -34.10 -31.13 60.09
C GLY A 150 -34.91 -30.88 61.34
N GLU A 151 -36.24 -30.98 61.19
CA GLU A 151 -37.20 -30.81 62.28
C GLU A 151 -38.54 -31.47 61.89
N PRO A 152 -39.21 -32.25 62.77
CA PRO A 152 -38.71 -32.76 64.05
C PRO A 152 -37.84 -34.01 63.87
N LEU A 153 -36.76 -34.09 64.64
CA LEU A 153 -35.87 -35.26 64.75
C LEU A 153 -36.21 -36.03 66.04
N PRO A 154 -36.34 -37.37 66.01
CA PRO A 154 -36.70 -38.17 67.18
C PRO A 154 -35.56 -38.15 68.22
N VAL A 155 -35.89 -37.94 69.48
CA VAL A 155 -34.98 -38.03 70.63
C VAL A 155 -35.46 -39.21 71.48
N PRO A 156 -34.83 -40.40 71.37
CA PRO A 156 -35.30 -41.60 72.04
C PRO A 156 -35.43 -41.43 73.54
N TRP A 157 -36.45 -42.04 74.11
CA TRP A 157 -36.61 -42.08 75.57
C TRP A 157 -35.44 -42.78 76.28
N ILE A 158 -35.14 -42.32 77.49
CA ILE A 158 -34.15 -42.92 78.39
C ILE A 158 -34.61 -42.78 79.85
N TYR A 159 -34.26 -43.75 80.69
CA TYR A 159 -34.66 -43.85 82.10
C TYR A 159 -34.30 -42.62 82.94
N GLU A 160 -33.18 -41.95 82.65
CA GLU A 160 -32.76 -40.72 83.34
C GLU A 160 -33.75 -39.55 83.13
N CYS A 161 -34.67 -39.68 82.18
CA CYS A 161 -35.77 -38.76 81.90
C CYS A 161 -37.12 -39.20 82.53
N ASP A 162 -37.15 -40.24 83.36
CA ASP A 162 -38.34 -40.67 84.12
C ASP A 162 -38.64 -39.74 85.28
N ASN A 163 -39.33 -38.65 85.00
CA ASN A 163 -39.87 -37.80 86.05
C ASN A 163 -41.11 -37.05 85.59
N GLU A 164 -42.21 -37.18 86.32
CA GLU A 164 -43.46 -36.45 86.07
C GLU A 164 -43.22 -34.94 86.21
N GLY A 165 -43.08 -34.26 85.07
CA GLY A 165 -43.18 -32.80 84.97
C GLY A 165 -41.90 -31.97 85.19
N LYS A 166 -40.72 -32.55 85.42
CA LYS A 166 -39.45 -31.78 85.50
C LYS A 166 -38.25 -32.51 84.88
N VAL A 167 -37.64 -31.90 83.87
CA VAL A 167 -36.39 -32.34 83.23
C VAL A 167 -35.21 -32.11 84.18
N ARG A 168 -34.59 -33.20 84.63
CA ARG A 168 -33.39 -33.16 85.50
C ARG A 168 -32.12 -32.98 84.68
N ASP A 169 -31.05 -32.48 85.30
CA ASP A 169 -29.75 -32.38 84.63
C ASP A 169 -29.18 -33.75 84.23
N SER A 170 -29.56 -34.82 84.95
CA SER A 170 -29.29 -36.21 84.55
C SER A 170 -29.88 -36.55 83.18
N CYS A 171 -31.13 -36.15 82.90
CA CYS A 171 -31.77 -36.33 81.59
C CYS A 171 -31.05 -35.52 80.51
N LYS A 172 -30.66 -34.27 80.81
CA LYS A 172 -29.91 -33.42 79.87
C LYS A 172 -28.54 -33.98 79.51
N LEU A 173 -27.85 -34.61 80.46
CA LEU A 173 -26.55 -35.27 80.23
C LEU A 173 -26.70 -36.63 79.53
N ALA A 174 -27.80 -37.33 79.80
CA ALA A 174 -28.11 -38.64 79.26
C ALA A 174 -28.58 -38.58 77.80
N VAL A 175 -29.28 -37.51 77.40
CA VAL A 175 -29.62 -37.26 75.99
C VAL A 175 -28.41 -36.68 75.26
N SER A 176 -28.03 -37.30 74.14
CA SER A 176 -27.03 -36.73 73.24
C SER A 176 -27.31 -37.24 71.85
N GLU A 177 -27.87 -36.34 71.06
CA GLU A 177 -28.28 -36.59 69.70
C GLU A 177 -27.29 -35.87 68.78
N ASN A 178 -26.82 -36.57 67.76
CA ASN A 178 -25.93 -35.98 66.78
C ASN A 178 -26.30 -36.36 65.37
N ILE A 179 -25.97 -35.48 64.43
CA ILE A 179 -25.98 -35.75 63.00
C ILE A 179 -24.55 -35.62 62.48
N SER A 180 -24.11 -36.64 61.75
CA SER A 180 -22.81 -36.69 61.11
C SER A 180 -22.94 -36.66 59.59
N LEU A 181 -22.17 -35.78 58.96
CA LEU A 181 -22.12 -35.58 57.51
C LEU A 181 -20.74 -35.00 57.14
N PHE A 182 -20.11 -35.52 56.08
CA PHE A 182 -18.75 -35.15 55.64
C PHE A 182 -17.71 -35.12 56.77
N ASP A 183 -17.65 -36.20 57.56
CA ASP A 183 -16.72 -36.38 58.69
C ASP A 183 -16.85 -35.34 59.82
N LYS A 184 -17.92 -34.54 59.81
CA LYS A 184 -18.28 -33.62 60.89
C LYS A 184 -19.50 -34.14 61.62
N THR A 185 -19.53 -33.90 62.93
CA THR A 185 -20.63 -34.30 63.81
C THR A 185 -21.17 -33.07 64.52
N PHE A 186 -22.48 -32.87 64.44
CA PHE A 186 -23.17 -31.73 65.00
C PHE A 186 -24.19 -32.17 66.04
N PRO A 187 -24.32 -31.45 67.16
CA PRO A 187 -25.37 -31.72 68.12
C PRO A 187 -26.75 -31.41 67.52
N VAL A 188 -27.76 -32.17 67.93
CA VAL A 188 -29.17 -31.88 67.67
C VAL A 188 -29.73 -31.20 68.91
N ASP A 189 -30.38 -30.05 68.71
CA ASP A 189 -31.01 -29.29 69.79
C ASP A 189 -32.31 -29.96 70.20
N VAL A 190 -32.45 -30.31 71.47
CA VAL A 190 -33.68 -30.93 72.00
C VAL A 190 -34.77 -29.86 72.13
N MET A 191 -35.90 -30.08 71.47
CA MET A 191 -37.08 -29.21 71.52
C MET A 191 -38.08 -29.69 72.57
N THR A 192 -38.43 -30.98 72.53
CA THR A 192 -39.26 -31.63 73.55
C THR A 192 -38.47 -32.76 74.18
N TRP A 193 -38.42 -32.78 75.50
CA TRP A 193 -37.68 -33.80 76.25
C TRP A 193 -38.48 -35.10 76.31
N PRO A 194 -37.82 -36.27 76.24
CA PRO A 194 -38.49 -37.53 76.47
C PRO A 194 -39.10 -37.58 77.86
N ASN A 195 -40.23 -38.28 78.01
CA ASN A 195 -40.90 -38.42 79.30
C ASN A 195 -41.63 -39.76 79.43
N THR A 196 -42.09 -40.02 80.65
CA THR A 196 -42.90 -41.19 80.99
C THR A 196 -44.15 -40.73 81.72
N VAL A 197 -45.29 -41.29 81.34
CA VAL A 197 -46.56 -41.10 82.03
C VAL A 197 -46.97 -42.44 82.62
N THR A 198 -47.11 -42.50 83.94
CA THR A 198 -47.56 -43.71 84.63
C THR A 198 -49.01 -43.53 85.08
N THR A 199 -49.89 -44.40 84.61
CA THR A 199 -51.29 -44.44 85.03
C THR A 199 -51.50 -45.62 85.98
N CYS A 200 -51.85 -45.33 87.23
CA CYS A 200 -52.12 -46.34 88.24
C CYS A 200 -53.63 -46.46 88.53
N SER A 201 -54.09 -47.68 88.79
CA SER A 201 -55.48 -48.01 89.12
C SER A 201 -55.56 -49.01 90.30
N GLY A 202 -56.75 -49.13 90.90
CA GLY A 202 -56.99 -49.86 92.16
C GLY A 202 -56.77 -48.97 93.40
N GLY A 203 -57.53 -49.18 94.48
CA GLY A 203 -57.64 -48.28 95.65
C GLY A 203 -56.36 -47.98 96.46
N GLN A 204 -55.20 -48.41 95.98
CA GLN A 204 -53.85 -48.22 96.53
C GLN A 204 -52.80 -48.00 95.42
N ASN A 205 -53.18 -47.68 94.16
CA ASN A 205 -52.29 -47.63 92.99
C ASN A 205 -51.57 -48.96 92.69
N THR A 206 -52.21 -50.11 92.96
CA THR A 206 -51.57 -51.44 92.85
C THR A 206 -51.42 -51.94 91.41
N HIS A 207 -52.06 -51.29 90.43
CA HIS A 207 -51.94 -51.63 89.00
C HIS A 207 -51.51 -50.42 88.20
N CYS A 208 -50.20 -50.27 87.97
CA CYS A 208 -49.62 -49.16 87.21
C CYS A 208 -49.18 -49.61 85.82
N THR A 209 -49.50 -48.81 84.81
CA THR A 209 -49.00 -48.94 83.44
C THR A 209 -48.21 -47.70 83.08
N SER A 210 -46.95 -47.86 82.68
CA SER A 210 -46.09 -46.76 82.22
C SER A 210 -46.07 -46.70 80.71
N HIS A 211 -46.32 -45.50 80.16
CA HIS A 211 -46.20 -45.18 78.76
C HIS A 211 -44.99 -44.26 78.55
N TYR A 212 -44.09 -44.66 77.65
CA TYR A 212 -42.85 -43.95 77.33
C TYR A 212 -43.05 -43.14 76.06
N TYR A 213 -42.62 -41.89 76.07
CA TYR A 213 -42.70 -41.01 74.91
C TYR A 213 -41.32 -40.47 74.55
N ASP A 214 -40.95 -40.68 73.29
CA ASP A 214 -39.75 -40.08 72.71
C ASP A 214 -39.93 -38.55 72.63
N GLY A 215 -38.83 -37.83 72.84
CA GLY A 215 -38.74 -36.40 72.60
C GLY A 215 -38.56 -36.05 71.12
N THR A 216 -38.45 -34.75 70.85
CA THR A 216 -38.15 -34.22 69.52
C THR A 216 -37.03 -33.21 69.58
N GLY A 217 -36.27 -33.09 68.51
CA GLY A 217 -35.17 -32.16 68.35
C GLY A 217 -35.14 -31.53 66.98
N LYS A 218 -34.23 -30.59 66.79
CA LYS A 218 -33.99 -29.91 65.52
C LYS A 218 -32.50 -29.73 65.26
N ILE A 219 -32.15 -29.56 64.00
CA ILE A 219 -30.82 -29.16 63.58
C ILE A 219 -30.92 -28.04 62.56
N HIS A 220 -30.08 -27.03 62.72
CA HIS A 220 -29.84 -25.97 61.74
C HIS A 220 -28.34 -25.63 61.79
N GLN A 221 -27.53 -26.36 61.04
CA GLN A 221 -26.07 -26.25 61.10
C GLN A 221 -25.50 -26.04 59.72
N SER A 222 -24.48 -25.20 59.61
CA SER A 222 -23.74 -24.96 58.37
C SER A 222 -22.24 -24.97 58.61
N PHE A 223 -21.48 -25.41 57.62
CA PHE A 223 -20.02 -25.41 57.67
C PHE A 223 -19.41 -25.22 56.29
N SER A 224 -18.28 -24.52 56.25
CA SER A 224 -17.47 -24.43 55.03
C SER A 224 -16.71 -25.73 54.80
N MET A 225 -16.56 -26.07 53.53
CA MET A 225 -15.81 -27.21 53.05
C MET A 225 -15.03 -26.78 51.82
N ASP A 226 -13.84 -27.32 51.63
CA ASP A 226 -13.07 -27.12 50.40
C ASP A 226 -12.71 -28.49 49.84
N ARG A 227 -13.60 -29.03 49.01
CA ARG A 227 -13.46 -30.39 48.51
C ARG A 227 -13.91 -30.48 47.05
N ASN A 228 -13.06 -31.06 46.21
CA ASN A 228 -13.45 -31.44 44.86
C ASN A 228 -14.34 -32.69 44.93
N VAL A 229 -15.48 -32.63 44.25
CA VAL A 229 -16.48 -33.69 44.20
C VAL A 229 -16.93 -33.93 42.76
N VAL A 230 -17.39 -35.13 42.47
CA VAL A 230 -17.88 -35.53 41.14
C VAL A 230 -19.39 -35.78 41.22
N ALA A 231 -20.11 -35.42 40.16
CA ALA A 231 -21.55 -35.71 40.06
C ALA A 231 -21.81 -37.21 40.28
N GLY A 232 -22.82 -37.52 41.10
CA GLY A 232 -23.15 -38.91 41.48
C GLY A 232 -22.31 -39.48 42.63
N GLN A 233 -21.27 -38.79 43.11
CA GLN A 233 -20.57 -39.19 44.33
C GLN A 233 -21.53 -39.15 45.53
N SER A 234 -21.47 -40.15 46.40
CA SER A 234 -22.38 -40.26 47.54
C SER A 234 -21.64 -40.12 48.88
N PHE A 235 -22.30 -39.50 49.85
CA PHE A 235 -21.81 -39.30 51.20
C PHE A 235 -22.85 -39.77 52.24
N PRO A 236 -22.44 -40.50 53.28
CA PRO A 236 -23.36 -40.93 54.32
C PRO A 236 -23.80 -39.75 55.18
N VAL A 237 -25.10 -39.69 55.45
CA VAL A 237 -25.68 -38.85 56.49
C VAL A 237 -26.15 -39.78 57.60
N THR A 238 -25.66 -39.61 58.82
CA THR A 238 -26.04 -40.46 59.96
C THR A 238 -26.57 -39.61 61.09
N LYS A 239 -27.77 -39.91 61.60
CA LYS A 239 -28.19 -39.46 62.94
C LYS A 239 -27.90 -40.55 63.95
N THR A 240 -27.26 -40.22 65.07
CA THR A 240 -26.96 -41.16 66.16
C THR A 240 -27.59 -40.66 67.45
N SER A 241 -28.28 -41.57 68.13
CA SER A 241 -28.79 -41.40 69.49
C SER A 241 -27.93 -42.15 70.49
N LYS A 242 -28.00 -41.77 71.77
CA LYS A 242 -27.39 -42.54 72.86
C LYS A 242 -28.15 -43.83 73.16
N THR A 243 -29.47 -43.83 72.97
CA THR A 243 -30.34 -44.96 73.27
C THR A 243 -31.19 -45.41 72.09
N GLN A 244 -31.77 -46.59 72.24
CA GLN A 244 -32.67 -47.15 71.25
C GLN A 244 -34.08 -46.59 71.45
N PRO A 245 -34.80 -46.22 70.36
CA PRO A 245 -36.18 -45.77 70.43
C PRO A 245 -37.14 -46.82 70.99
N SER A 246 -38.22 -46.36 71.63
CA SER A 246 -39.08 -47.19 72.47
C SER A 246 -39.99 -48.18 71.69
N VAL A 247 -40.49 -47.87 70.48
CA VAL A 247 -41.02 -48.82 69.47
C VAL A 247 -41.49 -48.05 68.21
N ASN A 248 -41.55 -48.69 67.03
CA ASN A 248 -42.06 -48.15 65.74
C ASN A 248 -41.46 -46.80 65.28
N VAL A 249 -40.17 -46.81 64.96
CA VAL A 249 -39.45 -45.64 64.44
C VAL A 249 -39.79 -45.41 62.97
N LYS A 250 -40.40 -44.27 62.67
CA LYS A 250 -40.60 -43.84 61.28
C LYS A 250 -39.29 -43.34 60.68
N SER A 251 -39.12 -43.52 59.36
CA SER A 251 -38.08 -42.83 58.61
C SER A 251 -38.25 -41.32 58.77
N ILE A 252 -37.13 -40.63 58.89
CA ILE A 252 -37.08 -39.17 59.04
C ILE A 252 -36.46 -38.57 57.78
N GLN A 253 -36.55 -37.26 57.62
CA GLN A 253 -35.92 -36.57 56.50
C GLN A 253 -35.12 -35.39 57.03
N VAL A 254 -33.94 -35.19 56.48
CA VAL A 254 -33.16 -33.97 56.64
C VAL A 254 -33.00 -33.30 55.30
N THR A 255 -32.97 -31.98 55.27
CA THR A 255 -32.65 -31.18 54.09
C THR A 255 -31.18 -30.83 54.16
N VAL A 256 -30.43 -31.17 53.12
CA VAL A 256 -29.03 -30.76 52.98
C VAL A 256 -28.94 -29.74 51.86
N ILE A 257 -28.30 -28.61 52.15
CA ILE A 257 -28.04 -27.55 51.18
C ILE A 257 -26.55 -27.55 50.85
N LEU A 258 -26.20 -27.63 49.58
CA LEU A 258 -24.83 -27.65 49.08
C LEU A 258 -24.59 -26.38 48.27
N VAL A 259 -23.52 -25.64 48.60
CA VAL A 259 -23.02 -24.54 47.76
C VAL A 259 -21.78 -25.03 47.02
N MET A 260 -21.85 -25.06 45.70
CA MET A 260 -20.83 -25.61 44.82
C MET A 260 -20.27 -24.54 43.88
N GLU A 261 -18.96 -24.47 43.73
CA GLU A 261 -18.27 -23.73 42.68
C GLU A 261 -18.06 -24.65 41.48
N GLU A 262 -18.71 -24.32 40.38
CA GLU A 262 -18.66 -25.06 39.12
C GLU A 262 -17.95 -24.26 38.04
N THR A 263 -17.41 -24.94 37.04
CA THR A 263 -16.83 -24.29 35.87
C THR A 263 -17.84 -24.32 34.73
N GLU A 264 -18.21 -23.14 34.23
CA GLU A 264 -19.10 -22.98 33.09
C GLU A 264 -18.34 -22.30 31.94
N THR A 265 -18.56 -22.76 30.71
CA THR A 265 -17.98 -22.14 29.52
C THR A 265 -18.92 -21.08 28.98
N VAL A 266 -18.46 -19.83 28.94
CA VAL A 266 -19.18 -18.71 28.34
C VAL A 266 -18.66 -18.46 26.94
N PHE A 267 -19.57 -18.39 25.98
CA PHE A 267 -19.26 -18.09 24.58
C PHE A 267 -19.60 -16.63 24.26
N ALA A 268 -18.62 -15.92 23.71
CA ALA A 268 -18.73 -14.56 23.17
C ALA A 268 -18.25 -14.53 21.70
N PRO A 269 -18.94 -15.24 20.78
CA PRO A 269 -18.54 -15.27 19.38
C PRO A 269 -18.61 -13.87 18.76
N GLU A 270 -17.69 -13.59 17.85
CA GLU A 270 -17.60 -12.31 17.16
C GLU A 270 -17.30 -12.52 15.66
N VAL A 271 -17.63 -11.50 14.86
CA VAL A 271 -17.23 -11.43 13.45
C VAL A 271 -15.83 -10.81 13.38
N VAL A 272 -14.89 -11.54 12.78
CA VAL A 272 -13.52 -11.07 12.55
C VAL A 272 -13.28 -10.99 11.05
N TRP A 273 -12.81 -9.83 10.59
CA TRP A 273 -12.43 -9.61 9.22
C TRP A 273 -10.96 -9.99 9.01
N VAL A 274 -10.73 -10.94 8.10
CA VAL A 274 -9.41 -11.32 7.66
C VAL A 274 -9.18 -10.70 6.28
N GLU A 275 -8.10 -9.96 6.16
CA GLU A 275 -7.74 -9.26 4.93
C GLU A 275 -6.53 -9.90 4.27
N SER A 276 -6.57 -9.99 2.94
CA SER A 276 -5.51 -10.54 2.10
C SER A 276 -5.28 -9.63 0.91
N CYS A 277 -4.20 -8.86 0.96
CA CYS A 277 -3.75 -7.99 -0.13
C CYS A 277 -2.38 -8.48 -0.65
N PRO A 278 -2.17 -8.60 -1.98
CA PRO A 278 -0.87 -8.93 -2.56
C PRO A 278 0.12 -7.75 -2.59
N PHE A 279 -0.28 -6.59 -2.05
CA PHE A 279 0.48 -5.35 -2.00
C PHE A 279 0.24 -4.66 -0.65
N SER A 280 1.10 -3.71 -0.28
CA SER A 280 0.85 -2.87 0.90
C SER A 280 -0.24 -1.84 0.59
N LYS A 281 -1.25 -1.69 1.45
CA LYS A 281 -2.29 -0.67 1.26
C LYS A 281 -1.78 0.77 1.36
N ASP A 282 -0.61 0.96 1.97
CA ASP A 282 0.10 2.24 1.93
C ASP A 282 0.57 2.60 0.51
N GLU A 283 0.50 1.64 -0.43
CA GLU A 283 0.78 1.83 -1.86
C GLU A 283 -0.43 2.29 -2.68
N GLY A 284 -1.60 2.59 -2.12
CA GLY A 284 -2.70 3.12 -2.93
C GLY A 284 -3.83 3.77 -2.16
N THR A 285 -4.81 4.27 -2.91
CA THR A 285 -6.10 4.70 -2.35
C THR A 285 -7.19 3.76 -2.83
N LYS A 286 -8.05 3.34 -1.91
CA LYS A 286 -9.26 2.59 -2.26
C LYS A 286 -10.18 3.44 -3.13
N THR A 287 -10.44 2.97 -4.35
CA THR A 287 -11.31 3.63 -5.34
C THR A 287 -12.65 2.93 -5.51
N GLY A 288 -12.74 1.65 -5.12
CA GLY A 288 -13.95 0.87 -5.28
C GLY A 288 -14.09 -0.22 -4.22
N GLU A 289 -15.32 -0.70 -4.07
CA GLU A 289 -15.69 -1.82 -3.22
C GLU A 289 -16.77 -2.62 -3.91
N GLU A 290 -16.58 -3.94 -4.00
CA GLU A 290 -17.53 -4.87 -4.58
C GLU A 290 -17.83 -5.99 -3.57
N CYS A 291 -19.11 -6.27 -3.35
CA CYS A 291 -19.53 -7.42 -2.57
C CYS A 291 -19.44 -8.69 -3.43
N ILE A 292 -18.53 -9.60 -3.08
CA ILE A 292 -18.30 -10.85 -3.83
C ILE A 292 -18.85 -12.09 -3.11
N SER A 293 -19.34 -11.95 -1.87
CA SER A 293 -20.14 -12.96 -1.19
C SER A 293 -21.40 -12.33 -0.59
N PRO A 294 -22.60 -12.75 -1.01
CA PRO A 294 -23.85 -12.08 -0.64
C PRO A 294 -24.02 -11.94 0.87
N GLY A 295 -24.67 -10.84 1.27
CA GLY A 295 -25.07 -10.60 2.65
C GLY A 295 -26.11 -11.60 3.14
N GLY A 296 -26.28 -11.63 4.46
CA GLY A 296 -27.27 -12.50 5.09
C GLY A 296 -26.91 -12.83 6.52
N THR A 297 -27.83 -13.49 7.21
CA THR A 297 -27.64 -13.93 8.59
C THR A 297 -26.99 -15.30 8.63
N LYS A 298 -25.85 -15.41 9.33
CA LYS A 298 -25.23 -16.69 9.70
C LYS A 298 -25.56 -16.99 11.16
N ASN A 299 -25.98 -18.22 11.41
CA ASN A 299 -26.29 -18.71 12.76
C ASN A 299 -25.17 -19.63 13.23
N LEU A 300 -24.79 -19.49 14.49
CA LEU A 300 -23.76 -20.26 15.15
C LEU A 300 -24.30 -20.77 16.49
N ASN A 301 -24.29 -22.09 16.66
CA ASN A 301 -24.76 -22.72 17.90
C ASN A 301 -23.55 -23.09 18.76
N LEU A 302 -23.44 -22.47 19.93
CA LEU A 302 -22.38 -22.76 20.90
C LEU A 302 -23.00 -23.01 22.27
N GLY A 303 -22.67 -24.14 22.88
CA GLY A 303 -23.21 -24.51 24.20
C GLY A 303 -24.74 -24.60 24.24
N GLY A 304 -25.39 -24.94 23.13
CA GLY A 304 -26.86 -25.01 23.03
C GLY A 304 -27.57 -23.66 22.89
N LYS A 305 -26.82 -22.54 22.89
CA LYS A 305 -27.33 -21.19 22.61
C LYS A 305 -27.05 -20.81 21.16
N ALA A 306 -28.07 -20.28 20.48
CA ALA A 306 -27.95 -19.77 19.12
C ALA A 306 -27.47 -18.31 19.13
N TYR A 307 -26.48 -18.02 18.29
CA TYR A 307 -25.94 -16.69 18.04
C TYR A 307 -26.14 -16.35 16.57
N SER A 308 -26.74 -15.21 16.28
CA SER A 308 -27.04 -14.76 14.91
C SER A 308 -26.20 -13.54 14.57
N PHE A 309 -25.50 -13.59 13.43
CA PHE A 309 -24.69 -12.49 12.91
C PHE A 309 -25.19 -12.11 11.52
N THR A 310 -25.48 -10.85 11.30
CA THR A 310 -25.96 -10.34 10.01
C THR A 310 -24.94 -9.37 9.46
N GLU A 311 -24.43 -9.68 8.27
CA GLU A 311 -23.54 -8.81 7.52
C GLU A 311 -24.19 -8.44 6.18
N ALA A 312 -23.97 -7.20 5.75
CA ALA A 312 -24.43 -6.74 4.43
C ALA A 312 -23.71 -7.48 3.28
N CYS A 313 -22.52 -7.99 3.55
CA CYS A 313 -21.73 -8.81 2.67
C CYS A 313 -20.72 -9.61 3.49
N TRP A 314 -20.51 -10.89 3.19
CA TRP A 314 -19.56 -11.72 3.95
C TRP A 314 -18.14 -11.67 3.40
N LYS A 315 -17.95 -11.14 2.19
CA LYS A 315 -16.64 -11.01 1.55
C LYS A 315 -16.65 -9.87 0.54
N TYR A 316 -15.72 -8.95 0.70
CA TYR A 316 -15.55 -7.83 -0.22
C TYR A 316 -14.27 -8.00 -1.04
N LYS A 317 -14.35 -7.52 -2.29
CA LYS A 317 -13.22 -7.22 -3.15
C LYS A 317 -13.09 -5.70 -3.23
N ASP A 318 -12.01 -5.19 -2.67
CA ASP A 318 -11.71 -3.76 -2.67
C ASP A 318 -10.75 -3.44 -3.80
N THR A 319 -11.06 -2.43 -4.61
CA THR A 319 -10.20 -1.93 -5.69
C THR A 319 -9.36 -0.78 -5.17
N TRP A 320 -8.06 -0.85 -5.41
CA TRP A 320 -7.07 0.12 -4.97
C TRP A 320 -6.30 0.67 -6.16
N LEU A 321 -6.33 2.00 -6.33
CA LEU A 321 -5.48 2.69 -7.28
C LEU A 321 -4.08 2.84 -6.68
N THR A 322 -3.13 2.05 -7.18
CA THR A 322 -1.75 2.00 -6.67
C THR A 322 -0.77 2.85 -7.49
N GLN A 323 -1.12 3.13 -8.75
CA GLN A 323 -0.40 4.08 -9.58
C GLN A 323 -1.42 4.88 -10.41
N PRO A 324 -1.48 6.22 -10.26
CA PRO A 324 -2.21 7.05 -11.21
C PRO A 324 -1.45 7.10 -12.54
N ALA A 325 -2.17 7.26 -13.65
CA ALA A 325 -1.53 7.56 -14.92
C ALA A 325 -0.76 8.90 -14.85
N ASP A 326 0.42 8.93 -15.46
CA ASP A 326 1.19 10.16 -15.68
C ASP A 326 1.47 10.28 -17.17
N HIS A 327 1.04 11.38 -17.78
CA HIS A 327 1.26 11.62 -19.21
C HIS A 327 2.73 11.85 -19.54
N GLY A 328 3.57 12.16 -18.55
CA GLY A 328 5.01 12.30 -18.71
C GLY A 328 5.38 13.21 -19.88
N SER A 329 6.35 12.77 -20.68
CA SER A 329 6.78 13.50 -21.89
C SER A 329 5.78 13.42 -23.05
N CYS A 330 4.76 12.58 -22.94
CA CYS A 330 3.74 12.41 -23.98
C CYS A 330 2.67 13.50 -23.97
N GLU A 331 2.56 14.32 -22.92
CA GLU A 331 1.45 15.26 -22.76
C GLU A 331 1.29 16.21 -23.96
N SER A 332 2.39 16.76 -24.49
CA SER A 332 2.35 17.65 -25.65
C SER A 332 1.90 16.95 -26.93
N LEU A 333 2.29 15.69 -27.13
CA LEU A 333 1.89 14.88 -28.29
C LEU A 333 0.44 14.40 -28.17
N MET A 334 -0.01 14.08 -26.95
CA MET A 334 -1.38 13.68 -26.64
C MET A 334 -2.39 14.79 -26.86
N ASN A 335 -2.00 16.04 -26.58
CA ASN A 335 -2.85 17.21 -26.77
C ASN A 335 -2.80 17.79 -28.19
N ASN A 336 -1.86 17.33 -29.02
CA ASN A 336 -1.74 17.80 -30.40
C ASN A 336 -2.68 17.01 -31.32
N THR A 337 -3.67 17.70 -31.89
CA THR A 337 -4.66 17.09 -32.80
C THR A 337 -4.07 16.60 -34.12
N ALA A 338 -2.87 17.05 -34.49
CA ALA A 338 -2.14 16.55 -35.65
C ALA A 338 -1.41 15.23 -35.37
N CYS A 339 -1.33 14.78 -34.11
CA CYS A 339 -0.63 13.58 -33.70
C CYS A 339 -1.61 12.43 -33.42
N THR A 340 -1.32 11.25 -33.96
CA THR A 340 -2.08 10.02 -33.72
C THR A 340 -1.17 8.95 -33.13
N LEU A 341 -1.62 8.25 -32.08
CA LEU A 341 -0.85 7.16 -31.50
C LEU A 341 -0.66 6.02 -32.51
N SER A 342 0.59 5.68 -32.80
CA SER A 342 0.99 4.64 -33.75
C SER A 342 1.29 3.31 -33.05
N SER A 343 2.08 3.32 -31.98
CA SER A 343 2.51 2.10 -31.28
C SER A 343 2.75 2.33 -29.80
N ARG A 344 2.73 1.22 -29.04
CA ARG A 344 3.08 1.17 -27.62
C ARG A 344 4.06 0.03 -27.38
N GLN A 345 5.03 0.27 -26.52
CA GLN A 345 5.97 -0.73 -26.05
C GLN A 345 6.14 -0.58 -24.54
N CYS A 346 5.92 -1.66 -23.79
CA CYS A 346 6.17 -1.62 -22.36
C CYS A 346 7.67 -1.45 -22.09
N ALA A 347 8.03 -0.44 -21.31
CA ALA A 347 9.41 -0.19 -20.91
C ALA A 347 9.81 -1.14 -19.77
N PHE A 348 8.95 -1.28 -18.76
CA PHE A 348 9.13 -2.27 -17.69
C PHE A 348 7.80 -2.61 -17.01
N THR A 349 7.73 -3.85 -16.52
CA THR A 349 6.57 -4.42 -15.84
C THR A 349 6.80 -4.53 -14.33
N GLY A 350 5.71 -4.57 -13.56
CA GLY A 350 5.72 -4.89 -12.14
C GLY A 350 6.03 -6.36 -11.87
N GLU A 351 6.15 -6.73 -10.59
CA GLU A 351 6.35 -8.12 -10.14
C GLU A 351 5.21 -9.06 -10.62
N ASP A 352 4.02 -8.50 -10.85
CA ASP A 352 2.82 -9.17 -11.34
C ASP A 352 2.71 -9.23 -12.88
N GLY A 353 3.67 -8.67 -13.61
CA GLY A 353 3.66 -8.59 -15.07
C GLY A 353 2.86 -7.41 -15.64
N THR A 354 2.25 -6.56 -14.79
CA THR A 354 1.51 -5.37 -15.23
C THR A 354 2.48 -4.33 -15.78
N CYS A 355 2.18 -3.75 -16.95
CA CYS A 355 3.02 -2.68 -17.49
C CYS A 355 2.89 -1.40 -16.64
N LEU A 356 4.00 -0.98 -16.02
CA LEU A 356 4.01 0.22 -15.15
C LEU A 356 4.35 1.47 -15.96
N HIS A 357 5.14 1.31 -17.01
CA HIS A 357 5.66 2.39 -17.82
C HIS A 357 5.77 1.95 -19.28
N GLU A 358 5.38 2.82 -20.20
CA GLU A 358 5.43 2.54 -21.63
C GLU A 358 6.08 3.65 -22.44
N TYR A 359 6.70 3.23 -23.54
CA TYR A 359 7.03 4.09 -24.68
C TYR A 359 5.82 4.13 -25.60
N ALA A 360 5.35 5.33 -25.91
CA ALA A 360 4.27 5.58 -26.87
C ALA A 360 4.83 6.35 -28.07
N THR A 361 4.64 5.81 -29.27
CA THR A 361 5.04 6.49 -30.52
C THR A 361 3.83 7.17 -31.13
N TYR A 362 3.91 8.47 -31.36
CA TYR A 362 2.91 9.26 -32.07
C TYR A 362 3.41 9.60 -33.47
N SER A 363 2.54 9.44 -34.47
CA SER A 363 2.78 9.93 -35.82
C SER A 363 2.07 11.27 -35.98
N CYS A 364 2.84 12.33 -36.22
CA CYS A 364 2.36 13.71 -36.26
C CYS A 364 2.41 14.26 -37.69
N GLU A 365 1.28 14.77 -38.16
CA GLU A 365 1.18 15.41 -39.48
C GLU A 365 1.66 16.87 -39.39
N THR A 366 2.66 17.22 -40.20
CA THR A 366 3.05 18.60 -40.45
C THR A 366 2.61 18.99 -41.85
N ARG A 367 1.74 20.01 -41.95
CA ARG A 367 1.30 20.56 -43.25
C ARG A 367 2.11 21.79 -43.59
N THR A 368 2.83 21.73 -44.69
CA THR A 368 3.52 22.89 -45.27
C THR A 368 2.82 23.31 -46.55
N SER A 369 2.49 24.59 -46.67
CA SER A 369 1.91 25.17 -47.88
C SER A 369 2.83 26.27 -48.39
N GLY A 370 3.29 26.17 -49.64
CA GLY A 370 4.11 27.20 -50.27
C GLY A 370 3.54 27.63 -51.61
N LYS A 371 3.84 28.87 -52.03
CA LYS A 371 3.44 29.38 -53.35
C LYS A 371 4.56 29.13 -54.36
N GLN A 372 4.28 28.30 -55.35
CA GLN A 372 5.20 28.06 -56.47
C GLN A 372 4.69 28.72 -57.75
N MET A 373 5.62 29.15 -58.60
CA MET A 373 5.36 29.64 -59.94
C MET A 373 5.85 28.62 -60.95
N ILE A 374 4.96 28.12 -61.80
CA ILE A 374 5.33 27.22 -62.90
C ILE A 374 5.42 28.05 -64.19
N CYS A 375 6.63 28.17 -64.74
CA CYS A 375 6.90 28.89 -65.98
C CYS A 375 7.58 27.92 -66.96
N GLY A 376 6.92 27.57 -68.07
CA GLY A 376 7.53 26.76 -69.13
C GLY A 376 7.90 25.31 -68.77
N GLY A 377 7.49 24.82 -67.59
CA GLY A 377 7.87 23.48 -67.07
C GLY A 377 8.80 23.54 -65.85
N ASP A 378 9.41 24.70 -65.59
CA ASP A 378 10.27 24.94 -64.44
C ASP A 378 9.46 25.48 -63.25
N VAL A 379 9.83 25.04 -62.04
CA VAL A 379 9.18 25.40 -60.77
C VAL A 379 10.04 26.41 -60.02
N PHE A 380 9.47 27.56 -59.69
CA PHE A 380 10.15 28.63 -58.95
C PHE A 380 9.48 28.87 -57.60
N CYS A 381 10.30 28.88 -56.55
CA CYS A 381 9.84 29.05 -55.18
C CYS A 381 9.97 30.49 -54.70
N LEU A 382 8.83 31.13 -54.40
CA LEU A 382 8.79 32.57 -54.09
C LEU A 382 9.06 32.90 -52.62
N ASP A 383 8.79 31.97 -51.70
CA ASP A 383 8.86 32.17 -50.24
C ASP A 383 9.86 31.22 -49.54
N GLY A 384 10.50 30.31 -50.28
CA GLY A 384 11.38 29.28 -49.73
C GLY A 384 10.65 28.18 -48.93
N GLU A 385 9.36 28.34 -48.63
CA GLU A 385 8.55 27.30 -47.97
C GLU A 385 8.11 26.21 -48.95
N CYS A 386 7.97 26.54 -50.24
CA CYS A 386 7.73 25.51 -51.26
C CYS A 386 8.95 24.63 -51.55
N ASP A 387 10.19 25.05 -51.26
CA ASP A 387 11.35 24.15 -51.39
C ASP A 387 11.27 22.99 -50.39
N LYS A 388 10.72 23.24 -49.19
CA LYS A 388 10.38 22.21 -48.20
C LYS A 388 9.25 21.32 -48.69
N ALA A 389 8.22 21.90 -49.33
CA ALA A 389 7.10 21.16 -49.89
C ALA A 389 7.48 20.31 -51.14
N VAL A 390 8.50 20.72 -51.91
CA VAL A 390 8.93 20.04 -53.14
C VAL A 390 10.01 18.98 -52.85
N SER A 391 11.03 19.29 -52.04
CA SER A 391 12.15 18.37 -51.75
C SER A 391 11.80 17.26 -50.75
N GLY A 392 10.81 17.47 -49.87
CA GLY A 392 10.37 16.46 -48.91
C GLY A 392 11.37 16.14 -47.79
N THR A 393 12.44 16.93 -47.63
CA THR A 393 13.41 16.78 -46.55
C THR A 393 13.35 17.99 -45.64
N ASN A 394 12.88 17.79 -44.41
CA ASN A 394 13.16 18.71 -43.32
C ASN A 394 14.62 18.50 -42.86
N ASN A 395 15.42 19.58 -42.87
CA ASN A 395 16.51 19.84 -41.92
C ASN A 395 17.92 19.24 -42.14
N GLY A 396 18.49 19.27 -43.36
CA GLY A 396 19.93 19.00 -43.54
C GLY A 396 20.84 19.91 -42.69
N PHE A 397 20.43 21.16 -42.45
CA PHE A 397 21.17 22.10 -41.59
C PHE A 397 21.02 21.79 -40.09
N GLY A 398 19.79 21.54 -39.61
CA GLY A 398 19.55 21.25 -38.18
C GLY A 398 20.15 19.92 -37.73
N GLN A 399 20.13 18.92 -38.62
CA GLN A 399 20.77 17.63 -38.43
C GLN A 399 22.29 17.77 -38.37
N ALA A 400 22.90 18.45 -39.36
CA ALA A 400 24.33 18.71 -39.35
C ALA A 400 24.79 19.51 -38.12
N VAL A 401 24.02 20.51 -37.70
CA VAL A 401 24.30 21.29 -36.47
C VAL A 401 24.20 20.43 -35.22
N SER A 402 23.22 19.54 -35.14
CA SER A 402 23.07 18.61 -34.00
C SER A 402 24.22 17.59 -33.95
N GLU A 403 24.64 17.07 -35.11
CA GLU A 403 25.80 16.19 -35.26
C GLU A 403 27.10 16.88 -34.84
N LEU A 404 27.33 18.10 -35.33
CA LEU A 404 28.48 18.93 -34.95
C LEU A 404 28.48 19.25 -33.46
N ALA A 405 27.32 19.58 -32.88
CA ALA A 405 27.17 19.82 -31.46
C ALA A 405 27.45 18.55 -30.63
N ALA A 406 27.07 17.37 -31.14
CA ALA A 406 27.32 16.10 -30.46
C ALA A 406 28.82 15.78 -30.45
N LEU A 407 29.49 15.96 -31.59
CA LEU A 407 30.93 15.77 -31.70
C LEU A 407 31.71 16.75 -30.81
N ALA A 408 31.28 18.02 -30.76
CA ALA A 408 31.89 19.03 -29.90
C ALA A 408 31.71 18.72 -28.40
N ALA A 409 30.50 18.30 -28.00
CA ALA A 409 30.22 17.89 -26.63
C ALA A 409 31.05 16.67 -26.22
N ALA A 410 31.16 15.67 -27.10
CA ALA A 410 32.03 14.52 -26.89
C ALA A 410 33.50 14.92 -26.73
N GLY A 411 33.99 15.88 -27.52
CA GLY A 411 35.34 16.42 -27.41
C GLY A 411 35.64 17.10 -26.07
N LYS A 412 34.65 17.76 -25.46
CA LYS A 412 34.80 18.39 -24.13
C LYS A 412 34.95 17.37 -23.01
N ASP A 413 34.19 16.29 -23.05
CA ASP A 413 34.30 15.19 -22.08
C ASP A 413 35.65 14.46 -22.18
N VAL A 414 36.20 14.38 -23.40
CA VAL A 414 37.54 13.84 -23.69
C VAL A 414 38.65 14.72 -23.12
N ALA A 415 38.54 16.05 -23.25
CA ALA A 415 39.56 16.99 -22.78
C ALA A 415 39.68 17.03 -21.24
N ALA A 416 38.63 16.62 -20.50
CA ALA A 416 38.61 16.62 -19.05
C ALA A 416 39.24 15.36 -18.39
N LEU A 417 39.67 14.36 -19.18
CA LEU A 417 40.10 13.05 -18.66
C LEU A 417 41.51 12.66 -19.14
N ASN A 418 42.48 12.66 -18.23
CA ASN A 418 43.77 12.00 -18.42
C ASN A 418 43.62 10.49 -18.13
N GLY A 419 43.20 9.68 -19.11
CA GLY A 419 43.05 8.23 -18.90
C GLY A 419 42.65 7.41 -20.13
N VAL A 420 42.95 6.10 -20.08
CA VAL A 420 42.81 5.11 -21.17
C VAL A 420 41.35 4.69 -21.46
N ASP A 421 40.36 5.20 -20.71
CA ASP A 421 38.93 4.90 -20.91
C ASP A 421 38.13 6.21 -20.98
N VAL A 422 38.22 6.88 -22.13
CA VAL A 422 37.52 8.14 -22.40
C VAL A 422 36.07 7.85 -22.80
N ARG A 423 35.12 8.46 -22.09
CA ARG A 423 33.68 8.27 -22.30
C ARG A 423 32.96 9.60 -22.41
N ALA A 424 32.20 9.78 -23.48
CA ALA A 424 31.38 10.96 -23.73
C ALA A 424 29.96 10.78 -23.18
N PHE A 425 29.25 11.87 -22.91
CA PHE A 425 27.84 11.89 -22.51
C PHE A 425 27.57 11.12 -21.22
N THR A 426 28.46 11.23 -20.24
CA THR A 426 28.29 10.52 -18.95
C THR A 426 27.02 10.98 -18.22
N GLY A 427 26.34 10.05 -17.57
CA GLY A 427 25.16 10.31 -16.76
C GLY A 427 25.35 9.92 -15.30
N LYS A 428 24.40 10.34 -14.45
CA LYS A 428 24.37 10.00 -13.02
C LYS A 428 23.10 9.23 -12.70
N ALA A 429 23.26 8.14 -11.95
CA ALA A 429 22.13 7.41 -11.41
C ALA A 429 21.40 8.28 -10.37
N LYS A 430 20.08 8.41 -10.55
CA LYS A 430 19.18 9.15 -9.67
C LYS A 430 18.01 8.26 -9.29
N PHE A 431 17.46 8.52 -8.11
CA PHE A 431 16.36 7.72 -7.56
C PHE A 431 15.30 8.64 -6.98
N CYS A 432 14.04 8.26 -7.11
CA CYS A 432 12.94 8.86 -6.39
C CYS A 432 12.09 7.79 -5.74
N LYS A 433 11.45 8.17 -4.64
CA LYS A 433 10.53 7.33 -3.90
C LYS A 433 9.12 7.48 -4.47
N LYS A 434 8.50 6.33 -4.76
CA LYS A 434 7.06 6.25 -5.00
C LYS A 434 6.42 5.92 -3.64
N PHE A 435 6.08 6.95 -2.86
CA PHE A 435 5.08 6.78 -1.81
C PHE A 435 3.70 6.94 -2.46
N ALA A 436 2.74 6.14 -2.06
CA ALA A 436 1.45 6.22 -2.69
C ALA A 436 0.45 7.10 -1.97
N ALA A 437 -0.52 7.50 -2.79
CA ALA A 437 -1.79 8.16 -2.55
C ALA A 437 -2.06 8.63 -1.10
N GLY A 438 -1.93 9.95 -0.91
CA GLY A 438 -2.02 10.64 0.39
C GLY A 438 -0.66 11.18 0.85
N PHE A 439 0.44 10.53 0.45
CA PHE A 439 1.80 10.99 0.71
C PHE A 439 2.64 10.93 -0.58
N SER A 440 3.07 12.10 -1.05
CA SER A 440 4.18 12.40 -1.97
C SER A 440 4.70 11.29 -2.90
N ASN A 441 4.12 11.13 -4.09
CA ASN A 441 4.82 10.45 -5.21
C ASN A 441 5.91 11.38 -5.76
N CYS A 442 7.14 11.21 -5.28
CA CYS A 442 8.28 12.04 -5.64
C CYS A 442 8.86 11.74 -7.03
N CYS A 443 8.25 10.83 -7.78
CA CYS A 443 8.65 10.45 -9.13
C CYS A 443 7.80 11.06 -10.24
N LYS A 444 6.74 11.80 -9.91
CA LYS A 444 5.82 12.39 -10.90
C LYS A 444 6.47 13.53 -11.68
N ASP A 445 6.19 13.63 -12.98
CA ASP A 445 6.53 14.82 -13.78
C ASP A 445 5.65 15.99 -13.35
N SER A 446 6.28 17.13 -13.04
CA SER A 446 5.56 18.24 -12.41
C SER A 446 4.57 18.90 -13.37
N GLY A 447 3.30 18.51 -13.27
CA GLY A 447 2.15 19.26 -13.75
C GLY A 447 1.76 20.34 -12.74
N TRP A 448 1.63 21.57 -13.23
CA TRP A 448 1.22 22.79 -12.51
C TRP A 448 0.12 22.55 -11.45
N GLY A 449 0.41 22.84 -10.17
CA GLY A 449 -0.65 23.16 -9.20
C GLY A 449 -0.81 22.34 -7.91
N GLN A 450 0.20 21.62 -7.38
CA GLN A 450 0.13 21.10 -6.00
C GLN A 450 1.50 21.08 -5.29
N ASP A 451 1.93 22.24 -4.76
CA ASP A 451 3.06 22.38 -3.82
C ASP A 451 2.87 21.64 -2.49
N VAL A 452 1.71 21.03 -2.27
CA VAL A 452 1.39 20.25 -1.07
C VAL A 452 1.95 18.82 -1.14
N GLY A 453 2.12 18.28 -2.35
CA GLY A 453 2.53 16.89 -2.59
C GLY A 453 4.05 16.67 -2.64
N LEU A 454 4.84 17.66 -3.04
CA LEU A 454 6.32 17.54 -3.14
C LEU A 454 7.04 18.10 -1.91
N ALA A 455 6.34 18.71 -0.95
CA ALA A 455 6.95 19.30 0.25
C ALA A 455 7.80 18.29 1.05
N ARG A 456 7.41 17.01 1.02
CA ARG A 456 8.11 15.91 1.71
C ARG A 456 9.17 15.21 0.87
N CYS A 457 9.31 15.56 -0.41
CA CYS A 457 10.36 15.03 -1.28
C CYS A 457 11.70 15.69 -0.97
N SER A 458 12.77 14.92 -1.07
CA SER A 458 14.14 15.40 -0.92
C SER A 458 14.50 16.45 -1.98
N SER A 459 15.54 17.24 -1.72
CA SER A 459 16.09 18.18 -2.68
C SER A 459 16.49 17.51 -3.99
N GLU A 460 17.03 16.30 -3.89
CA GLU A 460 17.47 15.50 -5.02
C GLU A 460 16.29 15.05 -5.89
N GLU A 461 15.18 14.67 -5.28
CA GLU A 461 13.95 14.28 -6.00
C GLU A 461 13.29 15.47 -6.69
N LYS A 462 13.31 16.66 -6.07
CA LYS A 462 12.84 17.90 -6.71
C LYS A 462 13.71 18.29 -7.89
N ALA A 463 15.03 18.14 -7.76
CA ALA A 463 15.96 18.37 -8.86
C ALA A 463 15.76 17.36 -10.00
N LEU A 464 15.49 16.10 -9.66
CA LEU A 464 15.15 15.07 -10.63
C LEU A 464 13.86 15.40 -11.37
N ALA A 465 12.80 15.83 -10.68
CA ALA A 465 11.56 16.26 -11.33
C ALA A 465 11.80 17.37 -12.37
N LYS A 466 12.62 18.37 -12.04
CA LYS A 466 13.03 19.42 -12.99
C LYS A 466 13.83 18.86 -14.17
N ALA A 467 14.74 17.91 -13.92
CA ALA A 467 15.51 17.26 -14.99
C ALA A 467 14.62 16.44 -15.94
N LYS A 468 13.57 15.78 -15.41
CA LYS A 468 12.58 15.08 -16.22
C LYS A 468 11.75 16.04 -17.08
N THR A 469 11.27 17.15 -16.52
CA THR A 469 10.59 18.22 -17.29
C THR A 469 11.47 18.78 -18.41
N ASN A 470 12.78 18.89 -18.14
CA ASN A 470 13.76 19.34 -19.13
C ASN A 470 14.19 18.25 -20.13
N LYS A 471 13.58 17.05 -20.09
CA LYS A 471 13.91 15.91 -20.96
C LYS A 471 15.40 15.50 -20.88
N LEU A 472 15.96 15.48 -19.67
CA LEU A 472 17.38 15.16 -19.40
C LEU A 472 17.58 13.77 -18.79
N THR A 473 16.53 12.96 -18.72
CA THR A 473 16.54 11.70 -17.97
C THR A 473 16.06 10.54 -18.83
N VAL A 474 16.64 9.36 -18.64
CA VAL A 474 16.11 8.08 -19.13
C VAL A 474 15.64 7.26 -17.93
N SER A 475 14.41 6.73 -17.99
CA SER A 475 13.89 5.88 -16.93
C SER A 475 14.40 4.44 -17.06
N ILE A 476 14.94 3.86 -15.98
CA ILE A 476 15.52 2.51 -16.02
C ILE A 476 14.54 1.45 -15.49
N GLY A 477 13.82 1.78 -14.42
CA GLY A 477 12.81 0.89 -13.86
C GLY A 477 12.56 1.10 -12.37
N GLU A 478 11.64 0.30 -11.85
CA GLU A 478 11.24 0.31 -10.44
C GLU A 478 11.76 -0.90 -9.67
N PHE A 479 12.06 -0.69 -8.39
CA PHE A 479 12.50 -1.75 -7.50
C PHE A 479 12.00 -1.53 -6.07
N CYS A 480 11.87 -2.63 -5.35
CA CYS A 480 11.54 -2.60 -3.94
C CYS A 480 12.81 -2.32 -3.11
N SER A 481 12.91 -1.10 -2.56
CA SER A 481 14.03 -0.71 -1.71
C SER A 481 13.91 -1.21 -0.26
N LYS A 482 12.70 -1.57 0.17
CA LYS A 482 12.42 -2.17 1.48
C LYS A 482 11.33 -3.23 1.37
N LYS A 483 11.68 -4.50 1.62
CA LYS A 483 10.78 -5.67 1.55
C LYS A 483 10.70 -6.35 2.92
N VAL A 484 9.49 -6.67 3.39
CA VAL A 484 9.24 -7.37 4.66
C VAL A 484 8.22 -8.47 4.43
N LEU A 485 8.54 -9.71 4.80
CA LEU A 485 7.68 -10.90 4.61
C LEU A 485 7.15 -11.04 3.16
N GLY A 486 7.97 -10.68 2.17
CA GLY A 486 7.58 -10.74 0.75
C GLY A 486 6.74 -9.55 0.25
N ILE A 487 6.28 -8.66 1.14
CA ILE A 487 5.52 -7.46 0.79
C ILE A 487 6.48 -6.27 0.62
N CYS A 488 6.32 -5.51 -0.46
CA CYS A 488 7.08 -4.27 -0.66
C CYS A 488 6.50 -3.14 0.20
N LEU A 489 7.37 -2.45 0.96
CA LEU A 489 6.99 -1.32 1.81
C LEU A 489 7.49 0.02 1.28
N GLU A 490 8.57 0.04 0.49
CA GLU A 490 9.10 1.26 -0.13
C GLU A 490 9.58 0.96 -1.56
N LYS A 491 8.83 1.45 -2.55
CA LYS A 491 9.23 1.39 -3.96
C LYS A 491 10.04 2.62 -4.34
N LYS A 492 11.11 2.38 -5.12
CA LYS A 492 11.90 3.44 -5.75
C LYS A 492 11.91 3.24 -7.25
N ARG A 493 11.97 4.35 -7.97
CA ARG A 493 12.26 4.38 -9.39
C ARG A 493 13.63 4.96 -9.64
N SER A 494 14.32 4.42 -10.62
CA SER A 494 15.68 4.79 -11.00
C SER A 494 15.72 5.43 -12.37
N TYR A 495 16.67 6.36 -12.52
CA TYR A 495 16.87 7.15 -13.73
C TYR A 495 18.36 7.35 -13.99
N CYS A 496 18.72 7.44 -15.26
CA CYS A 496 19.97 8.07 -15.67
C CYS A 496 19.70 9.52 -16.03
N GLN A 497 20.27 10.45 -15.27
CA GLN A 497 20.23 11.88 -15.55
C GLN A 497 21.49 12.31 -16.30
N PHE A 498 21.32 13.01 -17.41
CA PHE A 498 22.39 13.56 -18.23
C PHE A 498 22.45 15.07 -18.15
N ASP A 499 23.59 15.64 -18.52
CA ASP A 499 23.83 17.09 -18.42
C ASP A 499 23.22 17.88 -19.60
N SER A 500 22.80 17.22 -20.69
CA SER A 500 22.15 17.86 -21.84
C SER A 500 21.13 16.95 -22.53
N LYS A 501 20.16 17.54 -23.24
CA LYS A 501 19.21 16.80 -24.09
C LYS A 501 19.93 15.99 -25.17
N LEU A 502 21.02 16.53 -25.68
CA LEU A 502 21.86 15.85 -26.67
C LEU A 502 22.47 14.57 -26.12
N ALA A 503 23.04 14.64 -24.91
CA ALA A 503 23.57 13.48 -24.20
C ALA A 503 22.47 12.44 -23.95
N GLN A 504 21.29 12.88 -23.54
CA GLN A 504 20.13 12.02 -23.32
C GLN A 504 19.71 11.29 -24.60
N ILE A 505 19.56 12.01 -25.73
CA ILE A 505 19.17 11.45 -27.03
C ILE A 505 20.19 10.41 -27.50
N VAL A 506 21.48 10.76 -27.47
CA VAL A 506 22.55 9.88 -27.94
C VAL A 506 22.63 8.61 -27.07
N GLN A 507 22.41 8.72 -25.76
CA GLN A 507 22.39 7.59 -24.84
C GLN A 507 21.14 6.72 -25.02
N GLU A 508 19.96 7.31 -25.15
CA GLU A 508 18.71 6.56 -25.28
C GLU A 508 18.56 5.93 -26.67
N GLN A 509 18.64 6.74 -27.71
CA GLN A 509 18.36 6.31 -29.08
C GLN A 509 19.60 5.70 -29.75
N GLY A 510 20.80 6.21 -29.46
CA GLY A 510 22.03 5.68 -30.01
C GLY A 510 22.51 4.43 -29.27
N ARG A 511 22.92 4.58 -28.00
CA ARG A 511 23.46 3.47 -27.20
C ARG A 511 22.41 2.38 -26.94
N ASN A 512 21.24 2.71 -26.42
CA ASN A 512 20.23 1.68 -26.11
C ASN A 512 19.44 1.26 -27.36
N GLY A 513 19.06 2.21 -28.23
CA GLY A 513 18.31 1.93 -29.46
C GLY A 513 19.13 1.19 -30.52
N GLN A 514 20.17 1.84 -31.08
CA GLN A 514 20.92 1.29 -32.22
C GLN A 514 21.97 0.25 -31.81
N LEU A 515 22.69 0.46 -30.70
CA LEU A 515 23.74 -0.47 -30.25
C LEU A 515 23.21 -1.59 -29.33
N HIS A 516 21.96 -1.49 -28.89
CA HIS A 516 21.34 -2.44 -27.95
C HIS A 516 22.07 -2.57 -26.61
N ILE A 517 22.74 -1.51 -26.17
CA ILE A 517 23.45 -1.46 -24.90
C ILE A 517 22.55 -0.81 -23.85
N GLY A 518 21.89 -1.63 -23.04
CA GLY A 518 20.97 -1.17 -22.00
C GLY A 518 21.64 -0.43 -20.83
N PHE A 519 20.81 0.09 -19.92
CA PHE A 519 21.20 0.89 -18.76
C PHE A 519 21.24 0.10 -17.43
N GLY A 520 21.48 -1.21 -17.49
CA GLY A 520 21.50 -2.06 -16.29
C GLY A 520 20.12 -2.27 -15.64
N GLY A 521 20.11 -2.70 -14.38
CA GLY A 521 18.88 -3.00 -13.64
C GLY A 521 18.39 -1.81 -12.80
N ALA A 522 17.11 -1.78 -12.46
CA ALA A 522 16.51 -0.67 -11.71
C ALA A 522 17.20 -0.36 -10.35
N SER A 523 17.70 -1.37 -9.64
CA SER A 523 18.44 -1.18 -8.39
C SER A 523 19.91 -0.82 -8.59
N SER A 524 20.45 -1.01 -9.79
CA SER A 524 21.84 -0.72 -10.17
C SER A 524 21.95 -0.21 -11.61
N PRO A 525 21.53 1.05 -11.87
CA PRO A 525 21.59 1.65 -13.19
C PRO A 525 23.04 1.82 -13.70
N ASP A 526 23.26 1.51 -14.98
CA ASP A 526 24.51 1.78 -15.71
C ASP A 526 24.39 3.05 -16.56
N CYS A 527 24.59 4.20 -15.90
CA CYS A 527 24.56 5.53 -16.54
C CYS A 527 25.91 5.95 -17.13
N ARG A 528 26.81 5.00 -17.42
CA ARG A 528 28.12 5.32 -18.00
C ARG A 528 28.01 6.10 -19.31
N GLY A 529 29.06 6.85 -19.62
CA GLY A 529 29.25 7.44 -20.95
C GLY A 529 29.50 6.39 -22.03
N ILE A 530 29.41 6.86 -23.27
CA ILE A 530 29.66 6.11 -24.50
C ILE A 530 31.15 6.18 -24.83
N THR A 531 31.76 5.05 -25.14
CA THR A 531 33.15 4.96 -25.59
C THR A 531 33.28 5.45 -27.04
N VAL A 532 34.50 5.81 -27.46
CA VAL A 532 34.73 6.26 -28.85
C VAL A 532 34.28 5.22 -29.88
N ALA A 533 34.52 3.94 -29.64
CA ALA A 533 34.12 2.86 -30.54
C ALA A 533 32.59 2.70 -30.63
N GLU A 534 31.89 2.81 -29.51
CA GLU A 534 30.42 2.80 -29.49
C GLU A 534 29.86 4.03 -30.22
N LEU A 535 30.44 5.20 -30.01
CA LEU A 535 30.01 6.44 -30.64
C LEU A 535 30.09 6.37 -32.18
N GLN A 536 31.14 5.75 -32.71
CA GLN A 536 31.31 5.52 -34.15
C GLN A 536 30.28 4.55 -34.73
N GLY A 537 29.68 3.68 -33.91
CA GLY A 537 28.63 2.76 -34.31
C GLY A 537 27.24 3.41 -34.39
N ILE A 538 27.09 4.64 -33.92
CA ILE A 538 25.80 5.35 -33.90
C ILE A 538 25.63 6.12 -35.21
N ASN A 539 24.56 5.83 -35.93
CA ASN A 539 24.12 6.62 -37.06
C ASN A 539 23.28 7.80 -36.56
N PHE A 540 23.91 8.97 -36.49
CA PHE A 540 23.27 10.22 -36.05
C PHE A 540 22.13 10.66 -36.97
N ASN A 541 22.11 10.21 -38.24
CA ASN A 541 21.03 10.55 -39.16
C ASN A 541 19.68 9.92 -38.79
N GLN A 542 19.70 8.89 -37.93
CA GLN A 542 18.51 8.19 -37.47
C GLN A 542 18.07 8.60 -36.06
N LEU A 543 18.74 9.60 -35.47
CA LEU A 543 18.39 10.13 -34.16
C LEU A 543 17.39 11.29 -34.29
N ASP A 544 16.35 11.31 -33.44
CA ASP A 544 15.40 12.40 -33.36
C ASP A 544 15.94 13.52 -32.44
N PHE A 545 16.47 14.57 -33.07
CA PHE A 545 16.96 15.78 -32.40
C PHE A 545 15.92 16.90 -32.26
N THR A 546 14.66 16.66 -32.62
CA THR A 546 13.61 17.71 -32.63
C THR A 546 13.54 18.43 -31.27
N ASN A 547 13.52 17.68 -30.17
CA ASN A 547 13.46 18.22 -28.81
C ASN A 547 14.70 19.05 -28.40
N PHE A 548 15.86 18.80 -29.01
CA PHE A 548 17.09 19.56 -28.79
C PHE A 548 17.10 20.83 -29.67
N MET A 549 16.65 20.71 -30.92
CA MET A 549 16.59 21.83 -31.87
C MET A 549 15.54 22.87 -31.49
N GLU A 550 14.38 22.46 -30.98
CA GLU A 550 13.38 23.39 -30.43
C GLU A 550 13.99 24.26 -29.31
N ASP A 551 14.77 23.66 -28.40
CA ASP A 551 15.44 24.41 -27.34
C ASP A 551 16.53 25.33 -27.88
N LEU A 552 17.31 24.86 -28.86
CA LEU A 552 18.39 25.64 -29.46
C LEU A 552 17.81 26.88 -30.16
N ILE A 553 16.74 26.71 -30.93
CA ILE A 553 16.06 27.79 -31.67
C ILE A 553 15.36 28.75 -30.71
N ASN A 554 14.66 28.24 -29.69
CA ASN A 554 13.94 29.08 -28.73
C ASN A 554 14.85 29.87 -27.78
N ASN A 555 16.08 29.41 -27.54
CA ASN A 555 17.05 30.09 -26.68
C ASN A 555 18.06 30.96 -27.45
N GLN A 556 18.09 30.90 -28.79
CA GLN A 556 18.85 31.84 -29.61
C GLN A 556 18.03 33.09 -29.91
N LYS A 557 18.58 34.27 -29.55
CA LYS A 557 18.20 35.50 -30.25
C LYS A 557 18.82 35.44 -31.63
N ILE A 558 18.04 35.03 -32.62
CA ILE A 558 18.40 35.24 -34.02
C ILE A 558 18.62 36.74 -34.19
N PRO A 559 19.82 37.20 -34.62
CA PRO A 559 20.07 38.62 -34.81
C PRO A 559 19.06 39.21 -35.79
N ASP A 560 18.59 40.42 -35.50
CA ASP A 560 17.63 41.12 -36.33
C ASP A 560 18.13 41.19 -37.79
N ASN A 561 17.22 41.07 -38.76
CA ASN A 561 17.54 40.87 -40.19
C ASN A 561 18.53 41.92 -40.74
N SER A 562 18.61 43.11 -40.14
CA SER A 562 19.58 44.15 -40.50
C SER A 562 21.04 43.73 -40.26
N GLU A 563 21.33 42.98 -39.19
CA GLU A 563 22.70 42.60 -38.80
C GLU A 563 23.23 41.44 -39.68
N LEU A 564 22.35 40.50 -40.05
CA LEU A 564 22.66 39.49 -41.08
C LEU A 564 22.83 40.11 -42.47
N THR A 565 22.02 41.12 -42.80
CA THR A 565 22.09 41.82 -44.08
C THR A 565 23.40 42.61 -44.21
N ASP A 566 23.86 43.26 -43.14
CA ASP A 566 25.09 44.04 -43.15
C ASP A 566 26.35 43.17 -43.19
N LYS A 567 26.37 42.03 -42.48
CA LYS A 567 27.45 41.03 -42.62
C LYS A 567 27.50 40.41 -44.02
N THR A 568 26.35 40.13 -44.62
CA THR A 568 26.26 39.60 -45.99
C THR A 568 26.72 40.64 -47.01
N LYS A 569 26.35 41.92 -46.84
CA LYS A 569 26.83 43.05 -47.67
C LYS A 569 28.34 43.26 -47.54
N GLN A 570 28.91 43.14 -46.34
CA GLN A 570 30.36 43.19 -46.14
C GLN A 570 31.07 42.05 -46.87
N ARG A 571 30.56 40.83 -46.77
CA ARG A 571 31.13 39.65 -47.43
C ARG A 571 31.04 39.74 -48.97
N ILE A 572 29.93 40.26 -49.50
CA ILE A 572 29.77 40.51 -50.94
C ILE A 572 30.74 41.61 -51.40
N LYS A 573 30.96 42.66 -50.60
CA LYS A 573 31.97 43.71 -50.90
C LYS A 573 33.40 43.16 -50.93
N GLU A 574 33.75 42.27 -50.01
CA GLU A 574 35.05 41.59 -49.98
C GLU A 574 35.27 40.70 -51.22
N LEU A 575 34.22 39.99 -51.66
CA LEU A 575 34.27 39.14 -52.85
C LEU A 575 34.33 39.96 -54.17
N LEU A 576 33.64 41.09 -54.25
CA LEU A 576 33.65 41.97 -55.43
C LEU A 576 34.94 42.79 -55.57
N THR A 577 35.65 43.05 -54.47
CA THR A 577 36.95 43.75 -54.51
C THR A 577 38.10 42.82 -54.92
N GLN A 578 37.96 41.51 -54.72
CA GLN A 578 38.92 40.51 -55.22
C GLN A 578 38.73 40.16 -56.70
N SER A 579 37.53 40.30 -57.28
CA SER A 579 37.31 40.07 -58.72
C SER A 579 37.79 41.22 -59.61
N SER A 580 38.02 42.40 -59.05
CA SER A 580 38.49 43.59 -59.79
C SER A 580 40.02 43.76 -59.79
N ALA A 581 40.76 42.81 -59.22
CA ALA A 581 42.23 42.81 -59.13
C ALA A 581 42.91 41.73 -59.99
N LYS A 582 42.25 41.28 -61.08
CA LYS A 582 42.84 40.41 -62.10
C LYS A 582 42.69 41.01 -63.49
#